data_AF-A0AAV6A1B2-F1
#
_entry.id   AF-A0AAV6A1B2-F1
#
_cell.length_a   1.000
_cell.length_b   1.000
_cell.length_c   1.000
_cell.angle_alpha   90.00
_cell.angle_beta   90.00
_cell.angle_gamma   90.00
#
_symmetry.space_group_name_H-M   'P 1'
#
loop_
_entity.id
_entity.type
_entity.pdbx_description
1 polymer ?
#
loop_
_entity_poly.entity_id
_entity_poly.type
_entity_poly.pdbx_seq_one_letter_code
_entity_poly.pdbx_strand_id
1 'polypeptide(L)' 'LGADRYLTGDAAQGYLDESQFAAHGIRVEYHHYRHPVYPQLHGAFVPYLSVVDLLMNHARESLRLLVDKEAHPAEELRR' A
#
# COMPACT_ATOMS: atom_id res chain seq x y z
N LEU A 1 -23.23 -13.17 4.85
CA LEU A 1 -22.52 -11.88 4.99
C LEU A 1 -22.69 -10.94 3.79
N GLY A 2 -23.13 -11.39 2.60
CA GLY A 2 -23.68 -10.49 1.56
C GLY A 2 -22.70 -9.48 0.94
N ALA A 3 -21.39 -9.68 1.09
CA ALA A 3 -20.39 -8.83 0.46
C ALA A 3 -20.33 -9.11 -1.05
N ASP A 4 -20.19 -8.05 -1.85
CA ASP A 4 -20.12 -8.07 -3.31
C ASP A 4 -18.78 -7.54 -3.84
N ARG A 5 -17.81 -7.26 -2.95
CA ARG A 5 -16.51 -6.67 -3.28
C ARG A 5 -15.36 -7.39 -2.61
N TYR A 6 -14.28 -7.56 -3.36
CA TYR A 6 -13.00 -8.08 -2.90
C TYR A 6 -11.92 -7.01 -3.13
N LEU A 7 -11.40 -6.43 -2.05
CA LEU A 7 -10.32 -5.44 -2.10
C LEU A 7 -8.97 -6.16 -2.03
N THR A 8 -8.09 -5.90 -2.99
CA THR A 8 -6.76 -6.50 -3.09
C THR A 8 -5.67 -5.47 -3.39
N GLY A 9 -4.42 -5.88 -3.27
CA GLY A 9 -3.26 -5.07 -3.64
C GLY A 9 -2.93 -5.15 -5.12
N ASP A 10 -2.27 -4.13 -5.65
CA ASP A 10 -1.99 -3.97 -7.08
C ASP A 10 -1.15 -5.11 -7.67
N ALA A 11 -0.31 -5.77 -6.86
CA ALA A 11 0.44 -6.96 -7.27
C ALA A 11 -0.46 -8.13 -7.72
N ALA A 12 -1.71 -8.16 -7.29
CA ALA A 12 -2.67 -9.20 -7.66
C ALA A 12 -3.03 -9.18 -9.15
N GLN A 13 -2.86 -8.05 -9.84
CA GLN A 13 -3.10 -7.95 -11.29
C GLN A 13 -2.28 -8.98 -12.10
N GLY A 14 -1.14 -9.42 -11.57
CA GLY A 14 -0.27 -10.38 -12.25
C GLY A 14 -0.69 -11.86 -12.11
N TYR A 15 -1.63 -12.19 -11.21
CA TYR A 15 -1.99 -13.60 -10.94
C TYR A 15 -3.45 -13.84 -10.60
N LEU A 16 -4.22 -12.79 -10.32
CA LEU A 16 -5.62 -12.90 -9.91
C LEU A 16 -6.51 -13.09 -11.14
N ASP A 17 -7.28 -14.17 -11.14
CA ASP A 17 -8.31 -14.42 -12.15
C ASP A 17 -9.62 -13.74 -11.75
N GLU A 18 -9.81 -12.50 -12.19
CA GLU A 18 -11.00 -11.69 -11.90
C GLU A 18 -12.31 -12.33 -12.41
N SER A 19 -12.22 -13.22 -13.42
CA SER A 19 -13.40 -13.85 -14.01
C SER A 19 -14.10 -14.79 -13.01
N GLN A 20 -13.34 -15.42 -12.12
CA GLN A 20 -13.89 -16.28 -11.06
C GLN A 20 -14.70 -15.46 -10.05
N PHE A 21 -14.25 -14.25 -9.71
CA PHE A 21 -15.00 -13.35 -8.83
C PHE A 21 -16.26 -12.85 -9.52
N ALA A 22 -16.15 -12.42 -10.78
CA ALA A 22 -17.27 -11.93 -11.57
C ALA A 22 -18.37 -12.99 -11.74
N ALA A 23 -18.00 -14.27 -11.94
CA ALA A 23 -18.95 -15.39 -12.02
C ALA A 23 -19.80 -15.58 -10.75
N HIS A 24 -19.32 -15.09 -9.61
CA HIS A 24 -20.03 -15.11 -8.33
C HIS A 24 -20.62 -13.75 -7.95
N GLY A 25 -20.66 -12.78 -8.88
CA GLY A 25 -21.17 -11.45 -8.60
C GLY A 25 -20.29 -10.62 -7.66
N ILE A 26 -18.99 -10.97 -7.55
CA ILE A 26 -18.02 -10.26 -6.72
C ILE A 26 -17.16 -9.36 -7.60
N ARG A 27 -17.11 -8.08 -7.28
CA ARG A 27 -16.25 -7.09 -7.94
C ARG A 27 -14.88 -7.05 -7.28
N VAL A 28 -13.82 -7.17 -8.08
CA VAL A 28 -12.45 -6.93 -7.61
C VAL A 28 -12.18 -5.42 -7.59
N GLU A 29 -11.62 -4.94 -6.48
CA GLU A 29 -11.14 -3.57 -6.32
C GLU A 29 -9.68 -3.58 -5.90
N TYR A 30 -8.92 -2.61 -6.40
CA TYR A 30 -7.50 -2.46 -6.12
C TYR A 30 -7.29 -1.28 -5.19
N HIS A 31 -6.45 -1.48 -4.17
CA HIS A 31 -6.28 -0.49 -3.13
C HIS A 31 -5.40 0.68 -3.56
N HIS A 32 -4.50 0.51 -4.54
CA HIS A 32 -3.60 1.57 -5.02
C HIS A 32 -2.81 2.23 -3.88
N TYR A 33 -2.10 1.40 -3.10
CA TYR A 33 -1.34 1.88 -1.95
C TYR A 33 -0.21 2.81 -2.40
N ARG A 34 -0.21 4.04 -1.91
CA ARG A 34 0.94 4.93 -2.04
C ARG A 34 1.80 4.79 -0.79
N HIS A 35 2.90 4.06 -0.90
CA HIS A 35 3.80 3.85 0.23
C HIS A 35 4.48 5.17 0.61
N PRO A 36 4.40 5.62 1.88
CA PRO A 36 5.00 6.89 2.30
C PRO A 36 6.52 6.83 2.22
N VAL A 37 7.14 7.94 1.84
CA VAL A 37 8.60 8.16 1.93
C VAL A 37 8.87 8.98 3.18
N TYR A 38 9.83 8.52 3.98
CA TYR A 38 10.23 9.17 5.22
C TYR A 38 11.72 8.97 5.47
N PRO A 39 12.37 9.86 6.24
CA PRO A 39 13.76 9.67 6.64
C PRO A 39 13.92 8.40 7.49
N GLN A 40 14.75 7.45 7.04
CA GLN A 40 15.14 6.30 7.84
C GLN A 40 16.47 6.59 8.54
N LEU A 41 16.70 6.00 9.73
CA LEU A 41 17.87 6.26 10.56
C LEU A 41 19.20 5.78 9.93
N HIS A 42 19.15 4.81 9.02
CA HIS A 42 20.33 4.10 8.53
C HIS A 42 20.39 4.05 7.01
N GLY A 43 21.05 5.06 6.41
CA GLY A 43 21.38 5.07 5.00
C GLY A 43 20.25 5.57 4.10
N ALA A 44 20.21 5.04 2.88
CA ALA A 44 19.20 5.40 1.89
C ALA A 44 17.84 4.78 2.23
N PHE A 45 16.77 5.43 1.78
CA PHE A 45 15.41 4.95 1.99
C PHE A 45 15.17 3.59 1.33
N VAL A 46 14.66 2.65 2.11
CA VAL A 46 14.22 1.33 1.65
C VAL A 46 12.69 1.30 1.61
N PRO A 47 12.08 1.20 0.42
CA PRO A 47 10.63 1.24 0.27
C PRO A 47 9.96 -0.11 0.59
N TYR A 48 8.64 -0.10 0.81
CA TYR A 48 7.81 -1.30 1.01
C TYR A 48 8.12 -2.10 2.28
N LEU A 49 8.63 -1.43 3.32
CA LEU A 49 8.81 -2.03 4.64
C LEU A 49 7.51 -2.04 5.45
N SER A 50 7.51 -2.85 6.52
CA SER A 50 6.39 -2.91 7.47
C SER A 50 6.14 -1.55 8.13
N VAL A 51 4.90 -1.29 8.55
CA VAL A 51 4.54 -0.14 9.41
C VAL A 51 5.39 -0.07 10.69
N VAL A 52 5.95 -1.19 11.13
CA VAL A 52 6.89 -1.23 12.26
C VAL A 52 8.15 -0.41 11.97
N ASP A 53 8.68 -0.42 10.74
CA ASP A 53 9.82 0.42 10.37
C ASP A 53 9.50 1.91 10.55
N LEU A 54 8.35 2.34 10.03
CA LEU A 54 7.87 3.72 10.20
C LEU A 54 7.74 4.09 11.68
N LEU A 55 7.12 3.22 12.49
CA LEU A 55 6.95 3.45 13.92
C LEU A 55 8.28 3.57 14.67
N MET A 56 9.28 2.76 14.31
CA MET A 56 10.60 2.81 14.95
C MET A 56 11.42 4.05 14.52
N ASN A 57 11.19 4.57 13.31
CA ASN A 57 11.86 5.78 12.83
C ASN A 57 11.17 7.08 13.30
N HIS A 58 9.83 7.11 13.40
CA HIS A 58 9.05 8.34 13.56
C HIS A 58 8.00 8.32 14.67
N ALA A 59 7.90 7.26 15.48
CA ALA A 59 7.05 7.21 16.68
C ALA A 59 5.66 7.88 16.53
N ARG A 60 5.42 9.05 17.15
CA ARG A 60 4.10 9.72 17.15
C ARG A 60 3.80 10.39 15.80
N GLU A 61 4.84 10.81 15.09
CA GLU A 61 4.79 11.43 13.77
C GLU A 61 4.41 10.42 12.67
N SER A 62 4.56 9.12 12.95
CA SER A 62 4.21 8.03 12.04
C SER A 62 2.80 8.13 11.47
N LEU A 63 1.80 8.45 12.31
CA LEU A 63 0.41 8.55 11.84
C LEU A 63 0.27 9.66 10.80
N ARG A 64 0.90 10.81 11.04
CA ARG A 64 0.88 11.93 10.10
C ARG A 64 1.52 11.51 8.78
N LEU A 65 2.69 10.87 8.81
CA LEU A 65 3.40 10.41 7.62
C LEU A 65 2.63 9.33 6.84
N LEU A 66 1.89 8.46 7.54
CA LEU A 66 1.12 7.38 6.92
C LEU A 66 -0.14 7.88 6.20
N VAL A 67 -0.77 8.93 6.72
CA VAL A 67 -2.04 9.45 6.17
C VAL A 67 -1.87 10.66 5.27
N ASP A 68 -0.65 11.20 5.17
CA ASP A 68 -0.34 12.33 4.31
C ASP A 68 -0.45 11.93 2.83
N LYS A 69 -1.47 12.47 2.16
CA LYS A 69 -1.74 12.20 0.74
C LYS A 69 -0.80 12.94 -0.21
N GLU A 70 -0.08 13.93 0.30
CA GLU A 70 0.91 14.74 -0.42
C GLU A 70 2.35 14.21 -0.22
N ALA A 71 2.52 13.16 0.61
CA ALA A 71 3.80 12.48 0.73
C ALA A 71 4.21 11.90 -0.63
N HIS A 72 5.47 12.13 -1.04
CA HIS A 72 5.99 11.61 -2.30
C HIS A 72 6.01 10.08 -2.19
N PRO A 73 5.30 9.34 -3.05
CA PRO A 73 5.27 7.88 -2.97
C PRO A 73 6.63 7.30 -3.32
N ALA A 74 6.93 6.15 -2.71
CA ALA A 74 8.15 5.38 -2.99
C ALA A 74 8.34 5.05 -4.49
N GLU A 75 7.25 4.99 -5.26
CA GLU A 75 7.26 4.73 -6.70
C GLU A 75 7.98 5.82 -7.50
N GLU A 76 7.96 7.07 -7.03
CA GLU A 76 8.58 8.21 -7.69
C GLU A 76 10.12 8.24 -7.52
N LEU A 77 10.65 7.54 -6.52
CA LEU A 77 12.10 7.44 -6.26
C LEU A 77 12.83 6.37 -7.10
N ARG A 78 12.10 5.62 -7.92
CA ARG A 78 12.66 4.53 -8.76
C ARG A 78 13.11 5.00 -10.16
N ARG A 79 13.19 6.31 -10.39
CA ARG A 79 13.69 6.93 -11.63
C ARG A 79 15.15 7.36 -11.47
#